data_AF-A0A7C9DTG4-F1
#
_entry.id   AF-A0A7C9DTG4-F1
#
_cell.length_a   1.000
_cell.length_b   1.000
_cell.length_c   1.000
_cell.angle_alpha   90.00
_cell.angle_beta   90.00
_cell.angle_gamma   90.00
#
_symmetry.space_group_name_H-M   'P 1'
#
loop_
_entity.id
_entity.type
_entity.pdbx_description
1 polymer ?
#
loop_
_entity_poly.entity_id
_entity_poly.type
_entity_poly.pdbx_seq_one_letter_code
_entity_poly.pdbx_strand_id
1 'polypeptide(L)'
;FRSVSKSGKRHAKAVDPDPHGEKLLQVEDPLMEATNYLKLLQKHSPDSLETHLLSFEVHMRKQKVLLALQAVKNLLRLDAENPNSHRCLIRFFNKVNSLPAPVSDAERLVQNVLEAERPAISLQVHEKSLTDANMSFLRKYEDSLMHRAAVAEMLYLLEPNKKVEAVKLIEESSNNMVSINGASGSVRQWNLKDCIAVHKLLESVLEDKDAASRWKTRCAEYFPYSTYFEGSQSSAVSDAYLNSLCKHSENGAINHLELTDSITVNGKLEPRFKDLKV
;
A
#
# COMPACT_ATOMS: atom_id res chain seq x y z
N PHE A 1 -59.36 38.00 13.07
CA PHE A 1 -58.30 37.12 12.54
C PHE A 1 -56.97 37.82 12.57
N ARG A 2 -56.04 37.40 13.43
CA ARG A 2 -54.59 37.54 13.21
C ARG A 2 -53.89 36.51 14.08
N SER A 3 -53.52 35.39 13.45
CA SER A 3 -52.70 34.37 14.08
C SER A 3 -51.30 34.92 14.29
N VAL A 4 -50.76 34.70 15.49
CA VAL A 4 -49.35 34.95 15.79
C VAL A 4 -48.56 33.74 15.30
N SER A 5 -47.80 33.93 14.23
CA SER A 5 -46.90 32.93 13.66
C SER A 5 -45.77 32.62 14.65
N LYS A 6 -45.78 31.39 15.21
CA LYS A 6 -44.64 30.85 15.96
C LYS A 6 -43.48 30.59 14.98
N SER A 7 -42.42 31.40 15.07
CA SER A 7 -41.17 31.14 14.35
C SER A 7 -40.49 29.90 14.94
N GLY A 8 -40.34 28.85 14.14
CA GLY A 8 -39.58 27.66 14.50
C GLY A 8 -38.13 28.01 14.84
N LYS A 9 -37.67 27.64 16.04
CA LYS A 9 -36.26 27.71 16.43
C LYS A 9 -35.46 26.78 15.51
N ARG A 10 -34.69 27.36 14.58
CA ARG A 10 -33.65 26.62 13.86
C ARG A 10 -32.58 26.24 14.88
N HIS A 11 -32.37 24.94 15.10
CA HIS A 11 -31.22 24.45 15.86
C HIS A 11 -29.95 24.87 15.12
N ALA A 12 -29.21 25.85 15.67
CA ALA A 12 -27.89 26.20 15.18
C ALA A 12 -27.01 24.94 15.29
N LYS A 13 -26.37 24.53 14.18
CA LYS A 13 -25.40 23.43 14.20
C LYS A 13 -24.28 23.81 15.16
N ALA A 14 -23.90 22.89 16.05
CA ALA A 14 -22.75 23.08 16.92
C ALA A 14 -21.51 23.35 16.04
N VAL A 15 -20.79 24.43 16.34
CA VAL A 15 -19.52 24.76 15.68
C VAL A 15 -18.51 23.70 16.11
N ASP A 16 -17.84 23.10 15.12
CA ASP A 16 -16.77 22.12 15.36
C ASP A 16 -15.64 22.78 16.19
N PRO A 17 -15.30 22.25 17.38
CA PRO A 17 -14.26 22.80 18.22
C PRO A 17 -12.83 22.45 17.76
N ASP A 18 -12.64 21.65 16.71
CA ASP A 18 -11.34 21.30 16.13
C ASP A 18 -11.36 21.23 14.58
N PRO A 19 -11.67 22.33 13.89
CA PRO A 19 -11.84 22.32 12.43
C PRO A 19 -10.57 22.01 11.64
N HIS A 20 -9.40 22.14 12.27
CA HIS A 20 -8.08 21.87 11.67
C HIS A 20 -7.48 20.53 12.12
N GLY A 21 -8.13 19.81 13.04
CA GLY A 21 -7.64 18.51 13.54
C GLY A 21 -6.40 18.60 14.45
N GLU A 22 -6.10 19.77 15.01
CA GLU A 22 -4.90 19.97 15.84
C GLU A 22 -4.99 19.16 17.14
N LYS A 23 -6.20 19.02 17.71
CA LYS A 23 -6.40 18.19 18.90
C LYS A 23 -6.30 16.70 18.56
N LEU A 24 -6.76 16.30 17.37
CA LEU A 24 -6.63 14.92 16.90
C LEU A 24 -5.15 14.50 16.76
N LEU A 25 -4.26 15.41 16.37
CA LEU A 25 -2.82 15.15 16.30
C LEU A 25 -2.16 15.00 17.68
N GLN A 26 -2.79 15.56 18.73
CA GLN A 26 -2.27 15.57 20.10
C GLN A 26 -2.90 14.49 20.99
N VAL A 27 -3.59 13.50 20.41
CA VAL A 27 -4.19 12.39 21.17
C VAL A 27 -3.12 11.61 21.93
N GLU A 28 -3.35 11.42 23.23
CA GLU A 28 -2.41 10.76 24.15
C GLU A 28 -2.21 9.26 23.83
N ASP A 29 -3.30 8.54 23.51
CA ASP A 29 -3.23 7.13 23.09
C ASP A 29 -3.89 6.92 21.72
N PRO A 30 -3.13 7.09 20.62
CA PRO A 30 -3.63 6.86 19.26
C PRO A 30 -4.09 5.42 19.02
N LEU A 31 -3.54 4.44 19.74
CA LEU A 31 -3.92 3.03 19.59
C LEU A 31 -5.26 2.74 20.27
N MET A 32 -5.62 3.46 21.34
CA MET A 32 -6.97 3.41 21.89
C MET A 32 -7.98 3.92 20.88
N GLU A 33 -7.75 5.08 20.28
CA GLU A 33 -8.66 5.64 19.28
C GLU A 33 -8.78 4.75 18.05
N ALA A 34 -7.66 4.21 17.54
CA ALA A 34 -7.68 3.23 16.46
C ALA A 34 -8.52 1.99 16.81
N THR A 35 -8.54 1.57 18.09
CA THR A 35 -9.37 0.44 18.55
C THR A 35 -10.87 0.77 18.45
N ASN A 36 -11.27 2.03 18.66
CA ASN A 36 -12.66 2.46 18.54
C ASN A 36 -13.16 2.35 17.09
N TYR A 37 -12.37 2.85 16.13
CA TYR A 37 -12.67 2.69 14.69
C TYR A 37 -12.64 1.22 14.27
N LEU A 38 -11.67 0.45 14.76
CA LEU A 38 -11.57 -0.96 14.45
C LEU A 38 -12.81 -1.74 14.89
N LYS A 39 -13.36 -1.46 16.07
CA LYS A 39 -14.62 -2.08 16.53
C LYS A 39 -15.78 -1.79 15.59
N LEU A 40 -15.85 -0.58 15.03
CA LEU A 40 -16.88 -0.21 14.05
C LEU A 40 -16.71 -1.02 12.76
N LEU A 41 -15.48 -1.12 12.25
CA LEU A 41 -15.17 -1.91 11.05
C LEU A 41 -15.46 -3.40 11.25
N GLN A 42 -15.09 -3.97 12.40
CA GLN A 42 -15.39 -5.37 12.72
C GLN A 42 -16.90 -5.63 12.84
N LYS A 43 -17.66 -4.64 13.32
CA LYS A 43 -19.12 -4.75 13.45
C LYS A 43 -19.84 -4.66 12.10
N HIS A 44 -19.38 -3.77 11.21
CA HIS A 44 -20.11 -3.43 9.98
C HIS A 44 -19.46 -3.95 8.69
N SER A 45 -18.22 -4.42 8.74
CA SER A 45 -17.47 -4.96 7.60
C SER A 45 -16.58 -6.15 8.01
N PRO A 46 -17.15 -7.19 8.66
CA PRO A 46 -16.40 -8.36 9.13
C PRO A 46 -15.86 -9.24 8.00
N ASP A 47 -16.36 -9.11 6.78
CA ASP A 47 -15.90 -9.90 5.62
C ASP A 47 -14.95 -9.12 4.69
N SER A 48 -14.53 -7.90 5.07
CA SER A 48 -13.46 -7.18 4.38
C SER A 48 -12.10 -7.65 4.88
N LEU A 49 -11.19 -7.93 3.95
CA LEU A 49 -9.82 -8.31 4.25
C LEU A 49 -9.08 -7.17 4.98
N GLU A 50 -9.29 -5.93 4.54
CA GLU A 50 -8.70 -4.71 5.08
C GLU A 50 -9.05 -4.51 6.56
N THR A 51 -10.29 -4.83 6.97
CA THR A 51 -10.70 -4.80 8.39
C THR A 51 -9.79 -5.67 9.24
N HIS A 52 -9.47 -6.88 8.78
CA HIS A 52 -8.63 -7.79 9.56
C HIS A 52 -7.14 -7.50 9.43
N LEU A 53 -6.68 -6.91 8.33
CA LEU A 53 -5.32 -6.38 8.20
C LEU A 53 -5.09 -5.26 9.24
N LEU A 54 -6.01 -4.31 9.33
CA LEU A 54 -5.98 -3.25 10.35
C LEU A 54 -6.07 -3.83 11.76
N SER A 55 -6.94 -4.83 11.96
CA SER A 55 -7.05 -5.55 13.24
C SER A 55 -5.72 -6.13 13.68
N PHE A 56 -5.03 -6.81 12.76
CA PHE A 56 -3.72 -7.39 13.02
C PHE A 56 -2.71 -6.31 13.43
N GLU A 57 -2.59 -5.22 12.65
CA GLU A 57 -1.61 -4.16 12.92
C GLU A 57 -1.83 -3.46 14.28
N VAL A 58 -3.09 -3.20 14.65
CA VAL A 58 -3.43 -2.57 15.94
C VAL A 58 -3.13 -3.53 17.09
N HIS A 59 -3.58 -4.78 17.01
CA HIS A 59 -3.40 -5.74 18.10
C HIS A 59 -1.93 -6.15 18.30
N MET A 60 -1.15 -6.22 17.23
CA MET A 60 0.30 -6.46 17.32
C MET A 60 1.02 -5.32 18.06
N ARG A 61 0.69 -4.05 17.76
CA ARG A 61 1.27 -2.90 18.47
C ARG A 61 0.83 -2.83 19.94
N LYS A 62 -0.42 -3.20 20.23
CA LYS A 62 -0.97 -3.28 21.61
C LYS A 62 -0.56 -4.55 22.37
N GLN A 63 0.27 -5.42 21.76
CA GLN A 63 0.71 -6.70 22.34
C GLN A 63 -0.46 -7.62 22.76
N LYS A 64 -1.59 -7.55 22.05
CA LYS A 64 -2.76 -8.40 22.27
C LYS A 64 -2.69 -9.63 21.37
N VAL A 65 -1.79 -10.56 21.71
CA VAL A 65 -1.40 -11.69 20.84
C VAL A 65 -2.60 -12.56 20.42
N LEU A 66 -3.53 -12.88 21.33
CA LEU A 66 -4.71 -13.70 20.98
C LEU A 66 -5.67 -13.00 20.00
N LEU A 67 -5.81 -11.67 20.09
CA LEU A 67 -6.62 -10.89 19.14
C LEU A 67 -5.91 -10.75 17.79
N ALA A 68 -4.58 -10.66 17.79
CA ALA A 68 -3.79 -10.73 16.56
C ALA A 68 -3.91 -12.11 15.90
N LEU A 69 -3.90 -13.21 16.67
CA LEU A 69 -4.17 -14.56 16.16
C LEU A 69 -5.56 -14.65 15.52
N GLN A 70 -6.59 -14.11 16.20
CA GLN A 70 -7.94 -14.06 15.65
C GLN A 70 -7.99 -13.32 14.32
N ALA A 71 -7.29 -12.18 14.21
CA ALA A 71 -7.19 -11.43 12.96
C ALA A 71 -6.53 -12.27 11.85
N VAL A 72 -5.42 -12.96 12.13
CA VAL A 72 -4.76 -13.87 11.17
C VAL A 72 -5.70 -14.99 10.72
N LYS A 73 -6.43 -15.63 11.65
CA LYS A 73 -7.41 -16.67 11.29
C LYS A 73 -8.49 -16.15 10.35
N ASN A 74 -8.98 -14.93 10.58
CA ASN A 74 -9.97 -14.31 9.69
C ASN A 74 -9.38 -13.95 8.32
N LEU A 75 -8.14 -13.47 8.26
CA LEU A 75 -7.44 -13.20 7.01
C LEU A 75 -7.32 -14.46 6.16
N LEU A 76 -6.85 -15.56 6.76
CA LEU A 76 -6.71 -16.86 6.07
C LEU A 76 -8.07 -17.45 5.66
N ARG A 77 -9.12 -17.23 6.46
CA ARG A 77 -10.49 -17.63 6.11
C ARG A 77 -11.01 -16.89 4.87
N LEU A 78 -10.71 -15.60 4.76
CA LEU A 78 -11.22 -14.75 3.68
C LEU A 78 -10.40 -14.93 2.40
N ASP A 79 -9.07 -14.87 2.51
CA ASP A 79 -8.15 -15.02 1.38
C ASP A 79 -6.77 -15.45 1.90
N ALA A 80 -6.55 -16.77 1.92
CA ALA A 80 -5.26 -17.37 2.27
C ALA A 80 -4.19 -17.17 1.18
N GLU A 81 -4.60 -16.84 -0.04
CA GLU A 81 -3.70 -16.61 -1.16
C GLU A 81 -3.19 -15.18 -1.16
N ASN A 82 -3.80 -14.27 -0.40
CA ASN A 82 -3.41 -12.87 -0.37
C ASN A 82 -1.96 -12.65 0.11
N PRO A 83 -1.16 -11.81 -0.58
CA PRO A 83 0.18 -11.43 -0.12
C PRO A 83 0.21 -10.81 1.28
N ASN A 84 -0.80 -10.00 1.64
CA ASN A 84 -0.85 -9.35 2.96
C ASN A 84 -1.29 -10.31 4.07
N SER A 85 -2.17 -11.28 3.78
CA SER A 85 -2.47 -12.38 4.70
C SER A 85 -1.20 -13.17 5.02
N HIS A 86 -0.40 -13.49 4.00
CA HIS A 86 0.89 -14.18 4.18
C HIS A 86 1.88 -13.36 5.02
N ARG A 87 2.02 -12.05 4.76
CA ARG A 87 2.83 -11.14 5.62
C ARG A 87 2.40 -11.20 7.08
N CYS A 88 1.10 -11.09 7.35
CA CYS A 88 0.58 -11.10 8.71
C CYS A 88 0.86 -12.42 9.42
N LEU A 89 0.67 -13.53 8.71
CA LEU A 89 0.94 -14.88 9.20
C LEU A 89 2.41 -15.05 9.64
N ILE A 90 3.36 -14.74 8.74
CA ILE A 90 4.79 -14.89 9.04
C ILE A 90 5.21 -13.93 10.15
N ARG A 91 4.78 -12.66 10.11
CA ARG A 91 5.05 -11.68 11.17
C ARG A 91 4.51 -12.12 12.52
N PHE A 92 3.31 -12.70 12.56
CA PHE A 92 2.70 -13.20 13.78
C PHE A 92 3.56 -14.29 14.41
N PHE A 93 3.87 -15.35 13.67
CA PHE A 93 4.63 -16.46 14.22
C PHE A 93 6.09 -16.11 14.50
N ASN A 94 6.71 -15.24 13.70
CA ASN A 94 8.05 -14.74 14.02
C ASN A 94 8.03 -13.99 15.37
N LYS A 95 7.01 -13.15 15.60
CA LYS A 95 6.85 -12.45 16.88
C LYS A 95 6.60 -13.41 18.02
N VAL A 96 5.70 -14.38 17.87
CA VAL A 96 5.38 -15.38 18.91
C VAL A 96 6.62 -16.18 19.29
N ASN A 97 7.43 -16.62 18.31
CA ASN A 97 8.66 -17.37 18.56
C ASN A 97 9.73 -16.52 19.29
N SER A 98 9.65 -15.19 19.18
CA SER A 98 10.55 -14.26 19.88
C SER A 98 10.08 -13.83 21.27
N LEU A 99 8.88 -14.27 21.71
CA LEU A 99 8.39 -13.91 23.04
C LEU A 99 9.21 -14.62 24.13
N PRO A 100 9.46 -13.95 25.27
CA PRO A 100 10.11 -14.59 26.40
C PRO A 100 9.26 -15.73 26.95
N ALA A 101 9.88 -16.63 27.72
CA ALA A 101 9.16 -17.68 28.41
C ALA A 101 8.08 -17.07 29.34
N PRO A 102 6.89 -17.70 29.45
CA PRO A 102 5.81 -17.19 30.29
C PRO A 102 6.25 -17.13 31.75
N VAL A 103 6.06 -15.97 32.39
CA VAL A 103 6.42 -15.75 33.80
C VAL A 103 5.20 -15.81 34.72
N SER A 104 4.00 -15.73 34.15
CA SER A 104 2.72 -15.81 34.87
C SER A 104 1.83 -16.93 34.34
N ASP A 105 0.88 -17.38 35.17
CA ASP A 105 -0.12 -18.38 34.77
C ASP A 105 -0.97 -17.91 33.58
N ALA A 106 -1.29 -16.61 33.52
CA ALA A 106 -2.04 -16.02 32.42
C ALA A 106 -1.27 -16.12 31.10
N GLU A 107 0.03 -15.83 31.09
CA GLU A 107 0.87 -15.98 29.89
C GLU A 107 1.02 -17.44 29.49
N ARG A 108 1.09 -18.36 30.45
CA ARG A 108 1.13 -19.80 30.18
C ARG A 108 -0.15 -20.27 29.50
N LEU A 109 -1.32 -19.78 29.94
CA LEU A 109 -2.59 -20.07 29.28
C LEU A 109 -2.61 -19.52 27.84
N VAL A 110 -2.12 -18.30 27.62
CA VAL A 110 -1.99 -17.73 26.28
C VAL A 110 -1.09 -18.61 25.41
N GLN A 111 0.08 -19.01 25.91
CA GLN A 111 1.02 -19.87 25.20
C GLN A 111 0.39 -21.22 24.82
N ASN A 112 -0.33 -21.86 25.74
CA ASN A 112 -1.05 -23.11 25.48
C ASN A 112 -2.08 -22.98 24.34
N VAL A 113 -2.81 -21.85 24.30
CA VAL A 113 -3.76 -21.58 23.20
C VAL A 113 -3.02 -21.39 21.86
N LEU A 114 -1.89 -20.68 21.86
CA LEU A 114 -1.08 -20.48 20.65
C LEU A 114 -0.53 -21.81 20.11
N GLU A 115 -0.06 -22.68 21.01
CA GLU A 115 0.44 -24.01 20.66
C GLU A 115 -0.67 -24.93 20.14
N ALA A 116 -1.86 -24.87 20.73
CA ALA A 116 -3.02 -25.65 20.29
C ALA A 116 -3.56 -25.22 18.91
N GLU A 117 -3.51 -23.92 18.60
CA GLU A 117 -4.01 -23.36 17.34
C GLU A 117 -2.98 -23.45 16.19
N ARG A 118 -1.69 -23.55 16.52
CA ARG A 118 -0.61 -23.62 15.54
C ARG A 118 -0.79 -24.76 14.52
N PRO A 119 -1.13 -26.02 14.89
CA PRO A 119 -1.38 -27.08 13.93
C PRO A 119 -2.48 -26.77 12.92
N ALA A 120 -3.58 -26.12 13.34
CA ALA A 120 -4.69 -25.80 12.43
C ALA A 120 -4.27 -24.78 11.36
N ILE A 121 -3.42 -23.83 11.74
CA ILE A 121 -2.86 -22.83 10.82
C ILE A 121 -1.74 -23.44 9.98
N SER A 122 -0.87 -24.25 10.57
CA SER A 122 0.16 -25.01 9.86
C SER A 122 -0.44 -26.01 8.88
N LEU A 123 -1.64 -26.55 9.11
CA LEU A 123 -2.32 -27.44 8.16
C LEU A 123 -2.73 -26.71 6.88
N GLN A 124 -3.00 -25.40 6.95
CA GLN A 124 -3.28 -24.58 5.77
C GLN A 124 -2.01 -24.23 4.99
N VAL A 125 -0.85 -24.31 5.64
CA VAL A 125 0.44 -23.88 5.10
C VAL A 125 1.33 -25.07 4.73
N HIS A 126 1.10 -26.27 5.30
CA HIS A 126 1.79 -27.54 5.07
C HIS A 126 3.33 -27.54 5.22
N GLU A 127 3.92 -26.63 6.00
CA GLU A 127 5.39 -26.46 6.04
C GLU A 127 5.98 -26.51 7.46
N LYS A 128 7.22 -26.99 7.57
CA LYS A 128 7.92 -27.28 8.85
C LYS A 128 8.52 -26.03 9.50
N SER A 129 8.86 -25.01 8.72
CA SER A 129 9.41 -23.74 9.20
C SER A 129 8.75 -22.54 8.52
N LEU A 130 8.91 -21.34 9.11
CA LEU A 130 8.41 -20.10 8.50
C LEU A 130 9.13 -19.77 7.19
N THR A 131 10.41 -20.13 7.09
CA THR A 131 11.19 -19.97 5.85
C THR A 131 10.66 -20.90 4.76
N ASP A 132 10.37 -22.17 5.09
CA ASP A 132 9.79 -23.12 4.13
C ASP A 132 8.42 -22.66 3.66
N ALA A 133 7.55 -22.21 4.59
CA ALA A 133 6.27 -21.59 4.29
C ALA A 133 6.41 -20.42 3.31
N ASN A 134 7.39 -19.54 3.54
CA ASN A 134 7.64 -18.39 2.69
C ASN A 134 8.08 -18.79 1.27
N MET A 135 8.96 -19.78 1.16
CA MET A 135 9.43 -20.27 -0.14
C MET A 135 8.38 -21.09 -0.89
N SER A 136 7.53 -21.84 -0.18
CA SER A 136 6.39 -22.56 -0.75
C SER A 136 5.38 -21.59 -1.36
N PHE A 137 5.11 -20.48 -0.67
CA PHE A 137 4.26 -19.39 -1.17
C PHE A 137 4.83 -18.77 -2.45
N LEU A 138 6.15 -18.57 -2.54
CA LEU A 138 6.79 -18.09 -3.77
C LEU A 138 6.57 -19.04 -4.95
N ARG A 139 6.78 -20.36 -4.74
CA ARG A 139 6.63 -21.37 -5.79
C ARG A 139 5.22 -21.40 -6.37
N LYS A 140 4.20 -21.10 -5.56
CA LYS A 140 2.81 -21.08 -5.99
C LYS A 140 2.45 -19.84 -6.83
N TYR A 141 3.12 -18.71 -6.60
CA TYR A 141 2.79 -17.41 -7.22
C TYR A 141 4.01 -16.72 -7.82
N GLU A 142 4.84 -17.48 -8.55
CA GLU A 142 6.12 -16.98 -9.05
C GLU A 142 5.99 -15.77 -9.98
N ASP A 143 4.88 -15.66 -10.70
CA ASP A 143 4.63 -14.58 -11.66
C ASP A 143 4.02 -13.32 -11.02
N SER A 144 3.50 -13.40 -9.80
CA SER A 144 2.82 -12.26 -9.18
C SER A 144 3.80 -11.35 -8.43
N LEU A 145 3.95 -10.13 -8.92
CA LEU A 145 4.80 -9.10 -8.32
C LEU A 145 4.57 -8.95 -6.81
N MET A 146 3.31 -8.85 -6.38
CA MET A 146 3.01 -8.59 -4.96
C MET A 146 3.27 -9.79 -4.06
N HIS A 147 3.17 -11.02 -4.59
CA HIS A 147 3.55 -12.24 -3.87
C HIS A 147 5.06 -12.31 -3.72
N ARG A 148 5.83 -12.07 -4.79
CA ARG A 148 7.31 -12.00 -4.73
C ARG A 148 7.77 -10.93 -3.74
N ALA A 149 7.15 -9.76 -3.75
CA ALA A 149 7.43 -8.69 -2.80
C ALA A 149 7.12 -9.08 -1.35
N ALA A 150 6.03 -9.82 -1.10
CA ALA A 150 5.71 -10.34 0.23
C ALA A 150 6.75 -11.35 0.70
N VAL A 151 7.16 -12.26 -0.19
CA VAL A 151 8.18 -13.27 0.11
C VAL A 151 9.51 -12.60 0.42
N ALA A 152 9.94 -11.63 -0.39
CA ALA A 152 11.18 -10.89 -0.19
C ALA A 152 11.19 -10.19 1.18
N GLU A 153 10.11 -9.48 1.52
CA GLU A 153 9.98 -8.82 2.82
C GLU A 153 10.06 -9.82 3.98
N MET A 154 9.33 -10.94 3.88
CA MET A 154 9.33 -11.96 4.93
C MET A 154 10.66 -12.73 5.00
N LEU A 155 11.37 -12.90 3.89
CA LEU A 155 12.70 -13.49 3.88
C LEU A 155 13.69 -12.60 4.64
N TYR A 156 13.67 -11.30 4.36
CA TYR A 156 14.51 -10.34 5.08
C TYR A 156 14.14 -10.24 6.57
N LEU A 157 12.85 -10.31 6.91
CA LEU A 157 12.39 -10.33 8.30
C LEU A 157 12.89 -11.56 9.08
N LEU A 158 12.88 -12.74 8.45
CA LEU A 158 13.30 -13.99 9.08
C LEU A 158 14.83 -14.14 9.09
N GLU A 159 15.49 -13.72 8.01
CA GLU A 159 16.92 -13.90 7.76
C GLU A 159 17.53 -12.59 7.21
N PRO A 160 17.87 -11.61 8.08
CA PRO A 160 18.38 -10.30 7.64
C PRO A 160 19.67 -10.38 6.81
N ASN A 161 20.46 -11.43 6.98
CA ASN A 161 21.66 -11.71 6.19
C ASN A 161 21.36 -12.10 4.73
N LYS A 162 20.12 -12.44 4.38
CA LYS A 162 19.68 -12.77 3.02
C LYS A 162 19.08 -11.60 2.25
N LYS A 163 19.38 -10.35 2.65
CA LYS A 163 18.89 -9.15 1.98
C LYS A 163 19.09 -9.18 0.45
N VAL A 164 20.28 -9.58 -0.01
CA VAL A 164 20.61 -9.64 -1.44
C VAL A 164 19.68 -10.61 -2.19
N GLU A 165 19.37 -11.75 -1.58
CA GLU A 165 18.42 -12.72 -2.13
C GLU A 165 17.00 -12.16 -2.16
N ALA A 166 16.56 -11.49 -1.09
CA ALA A 166 15.25 -10.83 -1.04
C ALA A 166 15.08 -9.76 -2.14
N VAL A 167 16.08 -8.91 -2.34
CA VAL A 167 16.09 -7.91 -3.43
C VAL A 167 16.03 -8.59 -4.80
N LYS A 168 16.83 -9.64 -4.99
CA LYS A 168 16.87 -10.40 -6.24
C LYS A 168 15.50 -11.01 -6.57
N LEU A 169 14.77 -11.52 -5.59
CA LEU A 169 13.40 -12.03 -5.80
C LEU A 169 12.48 -10.97 -6.41
N ILE A 170 12.61 -9.70 -6.00
CA ILE A 170 11.83 -8.59 -6.57
C ILE A 170 12.33 -8.25 -7.99
N GLU A 171 13.64 -8.11 -8.18
CA GLU A 171 14.21 -7.71 -9.47
C GLU A 171 13.95 -8.72 -10.59
N GLU A 172 13.91 -10.02 -10.27
CA GLU A 172 13.60 -11.10 -11.21
C GLU A 172 12.12 -11.16 -11.63
N SER A 173 11.26 -10.32 -11.04
CA SER A 173 9.87 -10.23 -11.48
C SER A 173 9.78 -9.78 -12.94
N SER A 174 8.81 -10.34 -13.68
CA SER A 174 8.58 -10.01 -15.09
C SER A 174 7.20 -9.40 -15.29
N ASN A 175 7.10 -8.37 -16.15
CA ASN A 175 5.83 -7.70 -16.46
C ASN A 175 5.24 -8.26 -17.76
N ASN A 176 4.72 -9.48 -17.66
CA ASN A 176 4.21 -10.24 -18.79
C ASN A 176 2.93 -9.60 -19.37
N MET A 177 2.71 -9.80 -20.68
CA MET A 177 1.47 -9.42 -21.34
C MET A 177 0.39 -10.46 -21.04
N VAL A 178 -0.79 -9.99 -20.65
CA VAL A 178 -1.98 -10.83 -20.44
C VAL A 178 -2.99 -10.50 -21.54
N SER A 179 -3.47 -11.53 -22.24
CA SER A 179 -4.56 -11.40 -23.20
C SER A 179 -5.87 -11.15 -22.46
N ILE A 180 -6.56 -10.05 -22.79
CA ILE A 180 -7.91 -9.82 -22.28
C ILE A 180 -8.86 -10.66 -23.14
N ASN A 181 -9.56 -11.61 -22.51
CA ASN A 181 -10.59 -12.40 -23.17
C ASN A 181 -11.64 -11.46 -23.82
N GLY A 182 -11.63 -11.38 -25.15
CA GLY A 182 -12.66 -10.70 -25.95
C GLY A 182 -12.35 -9.27 -26.43
N ALA A 183 -11.21 -8.67 -26.09
CA ALA A 183 -10.79 -7.37 -26.63
C ALA A 183 -9.39 -7.47 -27.26
N SER A 184 -9.17 -6.81 -28.40
CA SER A 184 -7.92 -6.85 -29.17
C SER A 184 -6.79 -6.02 -28.53
N GLY A 185 -6.54 -6.23 -27.24
CA GLY A 185 -5.51 -5.53 -26.47
C GLY A 185 -4.88 -6.45 -25.43
N SER A 186 -3.57 -6.62 -25.51
CA SER A 186 -2.77 -7.21 -24.44
C SER A 186 -2.41 -6.13 -23.43
N VAL A 187 -2.76 -6.33 -22.16
CA VAL A 187 -2.43 -5.40 -21.07
C VAL A 187 -1.32 -5.99 -20.22
N ARG A 188 -0.40 -5.15 -19.77
CA ARG A 188 0.68 -5.53 -18.84
C ARG A 188 0.09 -5.87 -17.48
N GLN A 189 0.60 -6.92 -16.83
CA GLN A 189 0.09 -7.39 -15.55
C GLN A 189 0.33 -6.40 -14.39
N TRP A 190 1.45 -5.67 -14.42
CA TRP A 190 1.78 -4.73 -13.35
C TRP A 190 0.94 -3.47 -13.42
N ASN A 191 0.45 -3.03 -12.26
CA ASN A 191 -0.21 -1.74 -12.10
C ASN A 191 0.68 -0.75 -11.33
N LEU A 192 0.38 0.54 -11.49
CA LEU A 192 1.18 1.62 -10.91
C LEU A 192 1.24 1.53 -9.38
N LYS A 193 0.12 1.22 -8.72
CA LYS A 193 0.02 1.17 -7.26
C LYS A 193 0.95 0.11 -6.66
N ASP A 194 0.99 -1.07 -7.28
CA ASP A 194 1.84 -2.17 -6.84
C ASP A 194 3.31 -1.86 -7.08
N CYS A 195 3.67 -1.29 -8.24
CA CYS A 195 5.05 -0.86 -8.49
C CYS A 195 5.53 0.20 -7.49
N ILE A 196 4.66 1.15 -7.10
CA ILE A 196 4.97 2.14 -6.06
C ILE A 196 5.17 1.45 -4.70
N ALA A 197 4.31 0.49 -4.36
CA ALA A 197 4.46 -0.27 -3.11
C ALA A 197 5.79 -1.02 -3.06
N VAL A 198 6.20 -1.63 -4.18
CA VAL A 198 7.50 -2.32 -4.29
C VAL A 198 8.68 -1.34 -4.20
N HIS A 199 8.60 -0.17 -4.81
CA HIS A 199 9.62 0.86 -4.65
C HIS A 199 9.79 1.25 -3.17
N LYS A 200 8.67 1.52 -2.47
CA LYS A 200 8.69 1.84 -1.05
C LYS A 200 9.27 0.70 -0.21
N LEU A 201 8.94 -0.55 -0.54
CA LEU A 201 9.51 -1.73 0.13
C LEU A 201 11.04 -1.77 -0.01
N LEU A 202 11.57 -1.59 -1.23
CA LEU A 202 13.01 -1.57 -1.50
C LEU A 202 13.70 -0.42 -0.74
N GLU A 203 13.09 0.75 -0.71
CA GLU A 203 13.64 1.96 -0.11
C GLU A 203 13.61 1.94 1.43
N SER A 204 12.47 1.57 2.04
CA SER A 204 12.25 1.77 3.48
C SER A 204 12.32 0.51 4.32
N VAL A 205 12.12 -0.67 3.74
CA VAL A 205 12.12 -1.94 4.50
C VAL A 205 13.39 -2.73 4.23
N LEU A 206 13.76 -2.89 2.96
CA LEU A 206 15.02 -3.52 2.58
C LEU A 206 16.20 -2.55 2.66
N GLU A 207 15.94 -1.25 2.72
CA GLU A 207 16.95 -0.18 2.81
C GLU A 207 18.03 -0.30 1.71
N ASP A 208 17.62 -0.71 0.50
CA ASP A 208 18.49 -0.88 -0.66
C ASP A 208 18.20 0.23 -1.68
N LYS A 209 18.90 1.36 -1.51
CA LYS A 209 18.72 2.55 -2.34
C LYS A 209 19.09 2.31 -3.80
N ASP A 210 20.08 1.46 -4.05
CA ASP A 210 20.51 1.16 -5.42
C ASP A 210 19.47 0.32 -6.15
N ALA A 211 18.92 -0.70 -5.48
CA ALA A 211 17.81 -1.50 -6.01
C ALA A 211 16.54 -0.66 -6.18
N ALA A 212 16.21 0.21 -5.22
CA ALA A 212 15.09 1.14 -5.34
C ALA A 212 15.24 2.06 -6.57
N SER A 213 16.45 2.59 -6.81
CA SER A 213 16.77 3.42 -7.98
C SER A 213 16.63 2.64 -9.29
N ARG A 214 17.20 1.43 -9.38
CA ARG A 214 17.04 0.55 -10.56
C ARG A 214 15.57 0.22 -10.81
N TRP A 215 14.81 -0.07 -9.76
CA TRP A 215 13.38 -0.33 -9.83
C TRP A 215 12.59 0.89 -10.32
N LYS A 216 12.93 2.10 -9.83
CA LYS A 216 12.33 3.37 -10.25
C LYS A 216 12.53 3.59 -11.74
N THR A 217 13.76 3.46 -12.23
CA THR A 217 14.12 3.57 -13.66
C THR A 217 13.35 2.56 -14.50
N ARG A 218 13.32 1.30 -14.08
CA ARG A 218 12.59 0.24 -14.78
C ARG A 218 11.08 0.53 -14.84
N CYS A 219 10.49 1.04 -13.76
CA CYS A 219 9.06 1.38 -13.74
C CYS A 219 8.73 2.61 -14.59
N ALA A 220 9.66 3.56 -14.75
CA ALA A 220 9.46 4.73 -15.60
C ALA A 220 9.20 4.35 -17.08
N GLU A 221 9.81 3.25 -17.55
CA GLU A 221 9.57 2.69 -18.89
C GLU A 221 8.14 2.15 -19.05
N TYR A 222 7.58 1.55 -18.01
CA TYR A 222 6.22 1.00 -18.02
C TYR A 222 5.14 2.05 -17.76
N PHE A 223 5.48 3.14 -17.06
CA PHE A 223 4.54 4.20 -16.68
C PHE A 223 5.04 5.59 -17.11
N PRO A 224 5.02 5.92 -18.41
CA PRO A 224 5.59 7.17 -18.95
C PRO A 224 5.01 8.45 -18.35
N TYR A 225 3.76 8.42 -17.88
CA TYR A 225 3.08 9.58 -17.31
C TYR A 225 3.22 9.69 -15.77
N SER A 226 3.80 8.68 -15.11
CA SER A 226 3.90 8.66 -13.65
C SER A 226 4.82 9.76 -13.14
N THR A 227 4.28 10.68 -12.33
CA THR A 227 5.08 11.68 -11.59
C THR A 227 5.94 11.03 -10.52
N TYR A 228 5.48 9.92 -9.93
CA TYR A 228 6.23 9.19 -8.91
C TYR A 228 7.51 8.56 -9.47
N PHE A 229 7.43 7.97 -10.67
CA PHE A 229 8.57 7.34 -11.34
C PHE A 229 9.34 8.28 -12.26
N GLU A 230 8.91 9.54 -12.39
CA GLU A 230 9.49 10.51 -13.32
C GLU A 230 9.54 9.96 -14.76
N GLY A 231 8.41 9.38 -15.19
CA GLY A 231 8.27 8.86 -16.54
C GLY A 231 8.50 9.96 -17.59
N SER A 232 8.95 9.58 -18.79
CA SER A 232 9.38 10.51 -19.85
C SER A 232 8.31 11.51 -20.33
N GLN A 233 7.02 11.22 -20.07
CA GLN A 233 5.86 12.03 -20.44
C GLN A 233 5.18 12.64 -19.21
N SER A 234 5.84 12.61 -18.05
CA SER A 234 5.31 13.17 -16.81
C SER A 234 5.60 14.67 -16.71
N SER A 235 4.68 15.41 -16.07
CA SER A 235 4.88 16.82 -15.75
C SER A 235 6.11 17.05 -14.87
N ALA A 236 6.49 16.08 -14.03
CA ALA A 236 7.68 16.17 -13.18
C ALA A 236 8.98 16.35 -13.98
N VAL A 237 9.08 15.74 -15.16
CA VAL A 237 10.25 15.88 -16.06
C VAL A 237 10.24 17.24 -16.77
N SER A 238 9.05 17.71 -17.15
CA SER A 238 8.87 19.05 -17.73
C SER A 238 9.22 20.15 -16.73
N ASP A 239 8.78 20.01 -15.47
CA ASP A 239 9.09 20.93 -14.38
C ASP A 239 10.58 20.92 -14.04
N ALA A 240 11.25 19.76 -14.07
CA ALA A 240 12.70 19.66 -13.88
C ALA A 240 13.49 20.37 -15.00
N TYR A 241 13.03 20.25 -16.26
CA TYR A 241 13.62 20.95 -17.41
C TYR A 241 13.39 22.47 -17.36
N LEU A 242 12.18 22.91 -16.99
CA LEU A 242 11.88 24.33 -16.82
C LEU A 242 12.67 24.94 -15.64
N ASN A 243 12.79 24.21 -14.53
CA ASN A 243 13.56 24.66 -13.37
C ASN A 243 15.07 24.71 -13.64
N SER A 244 15.63 23.83 -14.48
CA SER A 244 17.03 23.92 -14.89
C SER A 244 17.28 25.11 -15.82
N LEU A 245 16.35 25.41 -16.72
CA LEU A 245 16.41 26.57 -17.61
C LEU A 245 16.38 27.90 -16.84
N CYS A 246 15.51 28.00 -15.82
CA CYS A 246 15.47 29.18 -14.93
C CYS A 246 16.77 29.37 -14.12
N LYS A 247 17.39 28.28 -13.63
CA LYS A 247 18.67 28.36 -12.89
C LYS A 247 19.86 28.75 -13.77
N HIS A 248 19.83 28.41 -15.05
CA HIS A 248 20.86 28.84 -16.00
C HIS A 248 20.73 30.32 -16.39
N SER A 249 19.54 30.91 -16.28
CA SER A 249 19.30 32.32 -16.61
C SER A 249 19.73 33.32 -15.53
N GLU A 250 20.05 32.88 -14.31
CA GLU A 250 20.44 33.78 -13.20
C GLU A 250 21.93 34.20 -13.25
N ASN A 251 22.74 33.64 -14.15
CA ASN A 251 24.20 33.89 -14.21
C ASN A 251 24.74 34.43 -15.55
N GLY A 252 23.98 35.24 -16.31
CA GLY A 252 24.59 35.99 -17.41
C GLY A 252 23.63 36.66 -18.40
N ALA A 253 23.82 37.97 -18.53
CA ALA A 253 23.47 38.89 -19.62
C ALA A 253 22.37 38.49 -20.64
N ILE A 254 21.37 39.38 -20.72
CA ILE A 254 20.38 39.48 -21.81
C ILE A 254 21.08 39.41 -23.17
N ASN A 255 20.86 38.31 -23.89
CA ASN A 255 21.02 38.26 -25.34
C ASN A 255 19.74 37.69 -25.93
N HIS A 256 19.07 38.54 -26.71
CA HIS A 256 17.90 38.24 -27.50
C HIS A 256 18.21 37.10 -28.49
N LEU A 257 17.58 35.93 -28.32
CA LEU A 257 17.56 34.89 -29.34
C LEU A 257 16.10 34.65 -29.73
N GLU A 258 15.80 34.87 -31.01
CA GLU A 258 14.49 34.62 -31.61
C GLU A 258 14.09 33.16 -31.40
N LEU A 259 12.95 32.97 -30.75
CA LEU A 259 12.28 31.69 -30.61
C LEU A 259 11.58 31.41 -31.95
N THR A 260 12.13 30.53 -32.77
CA THR A 260 11.38 29.96 -33.89
C THR A 260 10.31 29.04 -33.34
N ASP A 261 9.07 29.48 -33.50
CA ASP A 261 7.85 28.78 -33.12
C ASP A 261 7.82 27.35 -33.67
N SER A 262 7.72 26.39 -32.76
CA SER A 262 7.09 25.09 -33.03
C SER A 262 6.37 24.64 -31.76
N ILE A 263 5.49 25.51 -31.28
CA ILE A 263 4.47 25.19 -30.28
C ILE A 263 3.31 24.53 -31.04
N THR A 264 3.28 23.20 -31.12
CA THR A 264 2.06 22.49 -31.52
C THR A 264 1.11 22.45 -30.31
N VAL A 265 0.28 23.48 -30.19
CA VAL A 265 -0.80 23.58 -29.21
C VAL A 265 -2.09 22.93 -29.73
N ASN A 266 -2.58 21.99 -28.92
CA ASN A 266 -3.96 21.61 -28.62
C ASN A 266 -4.96 21.22 -29.71
N GLY A 267 -5.62 20.08 -29.42
CA GLY A 267 -7.06 20.09 -29.18
C GLY A 267 -7.96 20.13 -30.42
N LYS A 268 -8.23 18.96 -31.01
CA LYS A 268 -9.27 18.81 -32.02
C LYS A 268 -10.66 18.78 -31.35
N LEU A 269 -11.29 19.94 -31.23
CA LEU A 269 -12.73 20.08 -30.99
C LEU A 269 -13.46 19.99 -32.32
N GLU A 270 -14.39 19.04 -32.46
CA GLU A 270 -15.31 18.95 -33.60
C GLU A 270 -16.27 20.15 -33.65
N PRO A 271 -16.52 20.75 -34.83
CA PRO A 271 -17.60 21.71 -34.98
C PRO A 271 -18.87 21.00 -35.46
N ARG A 272 -19.85 20.86 -34.55
CA ARG A 272 -21.24 20.51 -34.89
C ARG A 272 -22.10 21.77 -34.90
N PHE A 273 -22.76 22.01 -36.03
CA PHE A 273 -23.85 22.96 -36.30
C PHE A 273 -23.52 24.45 -36.34
N LYS A 274 -23.70 25.05 -37.53
CA LYS A 274 -24.78 26.01 -37.85
C LYS A 274 -24.60 26.54 -39.27
N ASP A 275 -25.47 26.12 -40.19
CA ASP A 275 -25.87 26.94 -41.33
C ASP A 275 -27.39 27.00 -41.37
N LEU A 276 -27.92 28.16 -40.99
CA LEU A 276 -29.28 28.60 -41.24
C LEU A 276 -29.18 30.08 -41.56
N LYS A 277 -29.51 30.46 -42.81
CA LYS A 277 -30.14 31.74 -43.13
C LYS A 277 -30.63 31.76 -44.59
N VAL A 278 -31.96 31.95 -44.67
CA VAL A 278 -32.81 32.52 -45.73
C VAL A 278 -32.79 31.83 -47.09
#